data_AF-B3RY45-F1
#
_entry.id   AF-B3RY45-F1
#
_cell.length_a   1.000
_cell.length_b   1.000
_cell.length_c   1.000
_cell.angle_alpha   90.00
_cell.angle_beta   90.00
_cell.angle_gamma   90.00
#
_symmetry.space_group_name_H-M   'P 1'
#
loop_
_entity.id
_entity.type
_entity.pdbx_description
1 polymer ?
#
loop_
_entity_poly.entity_id
_entity_poly.type
_entity_poly.pdbx_seq_one_letter_code
_entity_poly.pdbx_strand_id
1 'polypeptide(L)'
;MTDSNNTWENLPEPSPEAALENLREAYTNKVLPLELYTKFNELHARQLTSADFATTPLIMVTGQYSTGKTTFINYLLGRSYPGERIGPEPTTDNFTLITKGDEDQLLPGSTLVVDKKERYGGLAEFGNAFLRNFVCSKCNSKVLENLTIIDTPGIVNVEDYMHGRGYEMEKVIKWFAIRADRIVFFFDTHKFDFGDEFVNVARSLGRHIKKLRIVMNKADSVQEQDLIRAHGALMWYLTKIIKASEVPRVFVGSFWEEPLKKNEKRDYFEAEKLDLLEDIRSLPRYVILRTINDVIERTRLLKVHTYVLAYIHKHLPSRLANRAKRKNELLQNMAHIYKRVQEVFNLPDGDFPPIEEMQAKLSNIDVNRIPPFRSKLMHRLDEFLFLDLPDIISQVPKASETVSGGAFDGNVGPFHKTALIEALEGTRKIRLTRWPVVRYKKEYDQVFETLDPINGKVHGDVAREEMIKSRLSNNLLGRIFLLADVDKDGQLDIEEFALCMYLIRIKLEGKDLPETLPYELIPPSQRSAFKDLFE
;
A
#
# COMPACT_ATOMS: atom_id res chain seq x y z
N MET A 1 -20.85 -26.55 -50.52
CA MET A 1 -20.38 -26.88 -49.16
C MET A 1 -19.66 -25.66 -48.67
N THR A 2 -20.37 -24.81 -47.94
CA THR A 2 -19.86 -23.53 -47.42
C THR A 2 -19.48 -23.74 -45.97
N ASP A 3 -18.19 -23.52 -45.69
CA ASP A 3 -17.60 -23.63 -44.37
C ASP A 3 -18.28 -22.67 -43.38
N SER A 4 -18.69 -23.24 -42.26
CA SER A 4 -19.22 -22.55 -41.09
C SER A 4 -18.09 -21.80 -40.38
N ASN A 5 -18.15 -20.47 -40.43
CA ASN A 5 -17.34 -19.58 -39.60
C ASN A 5 -17.56 -19.91 -38.12
N ASN A 6 -16.53 -20.44 -37.47
CA ASN A 6 -16.44 -20.58 -36.02
C ASN A 6 -16.28 -19.20 -35.39
N THR A 7 -17.37 -18.64 -34.86
CA THR A 7 -17.40 -17.34 -34.17
C THR A 7 -16.88 -17.38 -32.72
N TRP A 8 -16.12 -18.41 -32.34
CA TRP A 8 -15.66 -18.63 -30.96
C TRP A 8 -14.19 -18.21 -30.71
N GLU A 9 -13.46 -17.78 -31.73
CA GLU A 9 -12.02 -17.42 -31.63
C GLU A 9 -11.72 -15.94 -31.33
N ASN A 10 -12.74 -15.09 -31.08
CA ASN A 10 -12.55 -13.66 -30.80
C ASN A 10 -13.27 -13.19 -29.52
N LEU A 11 -13.15 -13.94 -28.42
CA LEU A 11 -13.44 -13.34 -27.12
C LEU A 11 -12.25 -12.46 -26.74
N PRO A 12 -12.44 -11.16 -26.46
CA PRO A 12 -11.35 -10.29 -26.03
C PRO A 12 -10.70 -10.88 -24.78
N GLU A 13 -9.36 -10.94 -24.77
CA GLU A 13 -8.64 -11.37 -23.57
C GLU A 13 -9.06 -10.50 -22.36
N PRO A 14 -9.17 -11.08 -21.16
CA PRO A 14 -9.55 -10.34 -19.96
C PRO A 14 -8.56 -9.21 -19.72
N SER A 15 -8.98 -7.97 -19.95
CA SER A 15 -8.17 -6.78 -19.71
C SER A 15 -8.80 -5.90 -18.61
N PRO A 16 -7.99 -5.28 -17.73
CA PRO A 16 -8.43 -4.30 -16.75
C PRO A 16 -9.35 -3.21 -17.32
N GLU A 17 -9.00 -2.73 -18.50
CA GLU A 17 -9.69 -1.65 -19.20
C GLU A 17 -11.06 -2.11 -19.69
N ALA A 18 -11.15 -3.33 -20.25
CA ALA A 18 -12.42 -3.91 -20.68
C ALA A 18 -13.37 -4.12 -19.50
N ALA A 19 -12.88 -4.60 -18.36
CA ALA A 19 -13.71 -4.81 -17.17
C ALA A 19 -14.33 -3.50 -16.65
N LEU A 20 -13.53 -2.41 -16.59
CA LEU A 20 -14.01 -1.10 -16.16
C LEU A 20 -14.93 -0.44 -17.18
N GLU A 21 -14.67 -0.62 -18.48
CA GLU A 21 -15.55 -0.10 -19.54
C GLU A 21 -16.90 -0.83 -19.56
N ASN A 22 -16.90 -2.15 -19.39
CA ASN A 22 -18.12 -2.95 -19.24
C ASN A 22 -18.91 -2.52 -18.00
N LEU A 23 -18.23 -2.28 -16.87
CA LEU A 23 -18.86 -1.74 -15.67
C LEU A 23 -19.50 -0.37 -15.92
N ARG A 24 -18.79 0.52 -16.61
CA ARG A 24 -19.28 1.87 -16.97
C ARG A 24 -20.53 1.78 -17.84
N GLU A 25 -20.51 0.95 -18.87
CA GLU A 25 -21.63 0.76 -19.79
C GLU A 25 -22.85 0.17 -19.05
N ALA A 26 -22.64 -0.88 -18.28
CA ALA A 26 -23.69 -1.52 -17.49
C ALA A 26 -24.31 -0.54 -16.47
N TYR A 27 -23.48 0.23 -15.75
CA TYR A 27 -23.94 1.29 -14.85
C TYR A 27 -24.77 2.34 -15.60
N THR A 28 -24.26 2.85 -16.73
CA THR A 28 -24.91 3.92 -17.51
C THR A 28 -26.27 3.47 -18.05
N ASN A 29 -26.38 2.21 -18.48
CA ASN A 29 -27.58 1.68 -19.13
C ASN A 29 -28.62 1.16 -18.13
N LYS A 30 -28.19 0.63 -16.99
CA LYS A 30 -29.07 -0.10 -16.06
C LYS A 30 -29.23 0.54 -14.68
N VAL A 31 -28.21 1.23 -14.16
CA VAL A 31 -28.24 1.85 -12.81
C VAL A 31 -28.62 3.33 -12.90
N LEU A 32 -27.89 4.11 -13.70
CA LEU A 32 -28.06 5.56 -13.82
C LEU A 32 -29.50 6.01 -14.13
N PRO A 33 -30.29 5.33 -15.00
CA PRO A 33 -31.67 5.74 -15.26
C PRO A 33 -32.54 5.73 -14.00
N LEU A 34 -32.30 4.79 -13.08
CA LEU A 34 -33.05 4.73 -11.82
C LEU A 34 -32.56 5.78 -10.82
N GLU A 35 -31.26 6.10 -10.80
CA GLU A 35 -30.74 7.19 -9.98
C GLU A 35 -31.35 8.54 -10.34
N LEU A 36 -31.38 8.84 -11.65
CA LEU A 36 -31.98 10.07 -12.17
C LEU A 36 -33.49 10.11 -11.88
N TYR A 37 -34.17 8.97 -12.05
CA TYR A 37 -35.60 8.86 -11.78
C TYR A 37 -35.96 9.10 -10.31
N THR A 38 -35.15 8.58 -9.39
CA THR A 38 -35.35 8.66 -7.93
C THR A 38 -34.66 9.85 -7.27
N LYS A 39 -34.02 10.71 -8.07
CA LYS A 39 -33.23 11.86 -7.59
C LYS A 39 -32.15 11.46 -6.60
N PHE A 40 -31.61 10.24 -6.75
CA PHE A 40 -30.57 9.72 -5.88
C PHE A 40 -29.36 10.66 -5.79
N ASN A 41 -29.04 11.29 -6.93
CA ASN A 41 -27.90 12.19 -7.04
C ASN A 41 -28.03 13.51 -6.25
N GLU A 42 -29.26 13.92 -5.95
CA GLU A 42 -29.54 15.12 -5.13
C GLU A 42 -29.40 14.84 -3.64
N LEU A 43 -29.41 13.56 -3.23
CA LEU A 43 -29.62 13.15 -1.84
C LEU A 43 -28.46 12.37 -1.24
N HIS A 44 -27.87 11.45 -2.00
CA HIS A 44 -26.88 10.52 -1.47
C HIS A 44 -25.47 10.82 -1.96
N ALA A 45 -25.28 10.98 -3.28
CA ALA A 45 -23.95 11.15 -3.85
C ALA A 45 -24.03 11.76 -5.25
N ARG A 46 -22.98 12.46 -5.69
CA ARG A 46 -22.91 12.97 -7.06
C ARG A 46 -23.07 11.84 -8.10
N GLN A 47 -23.48 12.22 -9.30
CA GLN A 47 -23.47 11.33 -10.45
C GLN A 47 -22.04 10.90 -10.76
N LEU A 48 -21.87 9.60 -11.08
CA LEU A 48 -20.60 9.09 -11.59
C LEU A 48 -20.44 9.49 -13.06
N THR A 49 -19.26 9.97 -13.43
CA THR A 49 -18.89 10.34 -14.79
C THR A 49 -17.96 9.29 -15.39
N SER A 50 -17.71 9.33 -16.71
CA SER A 50 -16.77 8.40 -17.36
C SER A 50 -15.37 8.43 -16.73
N ALA A 51 -14.95 9.56 -16.16
CA ALA A 51 -13.67 9.68 -15.47
C ALA A 51 -13.57 8.86 -14.17
N ASP A 52 -14.71 8.53 -13.55
CA ASP A 52 -14.75 7.68 -12.34
C ASP A 52 -14.49 6.20 -12.66
N PHE A 53 -14.69 5.79 -13.92
CA PHE A 53 -14.45 4.43 -14.40
C PHE A 53 -13.15 4.31 -15.20
N ALA A 54 -12.67 5.41 -15.78
CA ALA A 54 -11.46 5.42 -16.60
C ALA A 54 -10.24 5.84 -15.76
N THR A 55 -9.63 4.92 -15.02
CA THR A 55 -8.38 5.23 -14.33
C THR A 55 -7.34 4.11 -14.37
N THR A 56 -6.23 4.41 -15.05
CA THR A 56 -4.92 3.96 -14.58
C THR A 56 -4.71 4.49 -13.16
N PRO A 57 -4.32 3.65 -12.19
CA PRO A 57 -3.96 4.07 -10.84
C PRO A 57 -2.94 5.21 -10.86
N LEU A 58 -3.18 6.23 -10.03
CA LEU A 58 -2.26 7.35 -9.89
C LEU A 58 -1.33 7.15 -8.69
N ILE A 59 -0.03 7.11 -8.95
CA ILE A 59 1.01 7.08 -7.91
C ILE A 59 1.60 8.48 -7.79
N MET A 60 1.49 9.08 -6.61
CA MET A 60 2.17 10.34 -6.31
C MET A 60 3.49 10.09 -5.63
N VAL A 61 4.58 10.58 -6.22
CA VAL A 61 5.92 10.53 -5.63
C VAL A 61 6.26 11.91 -5.10
N THR A 62 6.42 12.03 -3.79
CA THR A 62 6.71 13.31 -3.12
C THR A 62 7.76 13.15 -2.04
N GLY A 63 8.33 14.25 -1.55
CA GLY A 63 9.50 14.22 -0.67
C GLY A 63 10.39 15.44 -0.80
N GLN A 64 11.29 15.61 0.17
CA GLN A 64 12.26 16.71 0.17
C GLN A 64 13.15 16.70 -1.06
N TYR A 65 13.81 17.84 -1.29
CA TYR A 65 14.78 17.98 -2.36
C TYR A 65 15.95 16.97 -2.25
N SER A 66 16.43 16.45 -3.39
CA SER A 66 17.53 15.48 -3.48
C SER A 66 17.30 14.11 -2.81
N THR A 67 16.05 13.73 -2.51
CA THR A 67 15.71 12.43 -1.88
C THR A 67 15.66 11.24 -2.83
N GLY A 68 15.80 11.45 -4.15
CA GLY A 68 15.84 10.39 -5.16
C GLY A 68 14.50 10.03 -5.81
N LYS A 69 13.51 10.94 -5.79
CA LYS A 69 12.18 10.76 -6.41
C LYS A 69 12.26 10.42 -7.91
N THR A 70 12.87 11.28 -8.71
CA THR A 70 13.06 11.10 -10.15
C THR A 70 13.87 9.85 -10.46
N THR A 71 14.93 9.57 -9.67
CA THR A 71 15.72 8.34 -9.80
C THR A 71 14.89 7.08 -9.55
N PHE A 72 14.01 7.10 -8.55
CA PHE A 72 13.10 6.00 -8.28
C PHE A 72 12.11 5.78 -9.43
N ILE A 73 11.59 6.85 -10.01
CA ILE A 73 10.69 6.74 -11.17
C ILE A 73 11.43 6.12 -12.36
N ASN A 74 12.66 6.55 -12.63
CA ASN A 74 13.47 5.96 -13.70
C ASN A 74 13.76 4.48 -13.45
N TYR A 75 14.03 4.13 -12.19
CA TYR A 75 14.17 2.75 -11.76
C TYR A 75 12.88 1.95 -12.04
N LEU A 76 11.71 2.46 -11.63
CA LEU A 76 10.42 1.80 -11.90
C LEU A 76 10.20 1.58 -13.40
N LEU A 77 10.45 2.60 -14.21
CA LEU A 77 10.23 2.56 -15.66
C LEU A 77 11.30 1.74 -16.41
N GLY A 78 12.47 1.50 -15.80
CA GLY A 78 13.66 0.96 -16.46
C GLY A 78 14.25 1.88 -17.53
N ARG A 79 13.89 3.17 -17.51
CA ARG A 79 14.31 4.19 -18.47
C ARG A 79 14.03 5.60 -17.95
N SER A 80 14.68 6.58 -18.57
CA SER A 80 14.35 7.99 -18.40
C SER A 80 13.05 8.39 -19.09
N TYR A 81 12.46 9.51 -18.65
CA TYR A 81 11.28 10.13 -19.26
C TYR A 81 11.53 11.58 -19.70
N PRO A 82 10.81 12.08 -20.73
CA PRO A 82 10.97 13.44 -21.22
C PRO A 82 10.74 14.50 -20.14
N GLY A 83 11.63 15.48 -20.07
CA GLY A 83 11.53 16.59 -19.12
C GLY A 83 12.02 16.26 -17.70
N GLU A 84 12.56 15.06 -17.45
CA GLU A 84 13.23 14.75 -16.20
C GLU A 84 14.46 15.64 -15.99
N ARG A 85 14.76 15.97 -14.72
CA ARG A 85 15.95 16.71 -14.34
C ARG A 85 16.54 16.12 -13.06
N ILE A 86 17.65 15.39 -13.21
CA ILE A 86 18.41 14.84 -12.10
C ILE A 86 19.68 15.69 -11.91
N GLY A 87 19.80 16.35 -10.77
CA GLY A 87 20.99 17.12 -10.43
C GLY A 87 21.09 17.44 -8.94
N PRO A 88 22.28 17.81 -8.43
CA PRO A 88 22.52 18.15 -7.02
C PRO A 88 21.99 19.53 -6.60
N GLU A 89 21.65 20.39 -7.57
CA GLU A 89 20.99 21.70 -7.36
C GLU A 89 19.47 21.60 -7.59
N PRO A 90 18.63 22.48 -6.99
CA PRO A 90 17.17 22.50 -7.18
C PRO A 90 16.81 22.48 -8.67
N THR A 91 16.52 21.31 -9.20
CA THR A 91 16.48 21.08 -10.66
C THR A 91 15.09 20.70 -11.14
N THR A 92 14.27 20.07 -10.29
CA THR A 92 12.87 19.75 -10.59
C THR A 92 11.95 20.79 -9.94
N ASP A 93 11.55 21.78 -10.73
CA ASP A 93 10.60 22.84 -10.33
C ASP A 93 9.16 22.55 -10.80
N ASN A 94 8.98 21.50 -11.60
CA ASN A 94 7.72 21.16 -12.23
C ASN A 94 7.06 19.95 -11.60
N PHE A 95 5.74 20.01 -11.46
CA PHE A 95 4.90 18.83 -11.33
C PHE A 95 4.87 18.13 -12.69
N THR A 96 5.33 16.88 -12.74
CA THR A 96 5.44 16.13 -14.00
C THR A 96 4.54 14.92 -13.97
N LEU A 97 3.43 14.99 -14.71
CA LEU A 97 2.52 13.87 -14.90
C LEU A 97 3.09 12.94 -15.98
N ILE A 98 3.42 11.70 -15.61
CA ILE A 98 4.06 10.72 -16.47
C ILE A 98 3.01 9.68 -16.88
N THR A 99 2.76 9.57 -18.18
CA THR A 99 1.69 8.75 -18.77
C THR A 99 2.19 7.98 -19.99
N LYS A 100 1.46 6.95 -20.40
CA LYS A 100 1.75 6.22 -21.64
C LYS A 100 1.68 7.16 -22.84
N GLY A 101 2.71 7.09 -23.68
CA GLY A 101 2.72 7.61 -25.04
C GLY A 101 3.26 6.56 -26.00
N ASP A 102 2.94 6.70 -27.28
CA ASP A 102 3.58 5.93 -28.35
C ASP A 102 4.98 6.49 -28.64
N GLU A 103 5.12 7.80 -28.50
CA GLU A 103 6.37 8.55 -28.63
C GLU A 103 6.65 9.36 -27.36
N ASP A 104 7.93 9.67 -27.19
CA ASP A 104 8.42 10.53 -26.12
C ASP A 104 8.04 11.98 -26.40
N GLN A 105 7.13 12.53 -25.58
CA GLN A 105 6.58 13.86 -25.78
C GLN A 105 6.42 14.59 -24.45
N LEU A 106 6.79 15.87 -24.42
CA LEU A 106 6.53 16.76 -23.30
C LEU A 106 5.44 17.77 -23.68
N LEU A 107 4.31 17.75 -22.98
CA LEU A 107 3.18 18.63 -23.20
C LEU A 107 3.02 19.62 -22.04
N PRO A 108 2.69 20.89 -22.31
CA PRO A 108 2.31 21.84 -21.26
C PRO A 108 1.07 21.40 -20.49
N GLY A 109 1.04 21.65 -19.18
CA GLY A 109 -0.10 21.31 -18.32
C GLY A 109 -1.38 22.05 -18.69
N SER A 110 -1.27 23.24 -19.32
CA SER A 110 -2.41 23.97 -19.87
C SER A 110 -3.16 23.18 -20.95
N THR A 111 -2.51 22.27 -21.67
CA THR A 111 -3.17 21.38 -22.63
C THR A 111 -4.00 20.29 -21.94
N LEU A 112 -3.55 19.81 -20.77
CA LEU A 112 -4.25 18.76 -20.01
C LEU A 112 -5.54 19.26 -19.35
N VAL A 113 -5.58 20.52 -18.91
CA VAL A 113 -6.77 21.07 -18.24
C VAL A 113 -7.91 21.38 -19.20
N VAL A 114 -7.64 21.44 -20.50
CA VAL A 114 -8.63 21.67 -21.57
C VAL A 114 -9.20 20.36 -22.12
N ASP A 115 -8.63 19.21 -21.74
CA ASP A 115 -9.11 17.91 -22.20
C ASP A 115 -10.54 17.63 -21.72
N LYS A 116 -11.41 17.21 -22.65
CA LYS A 116 -12.82 16.88 -22.44
C LYS A 116 -13.04 15.69 -21.49
N LYS A 117 -11.99 14.91 -21.20
CA LYS A 117 -12.04 13.81 -20.23
C LYS A 117 -11.98 14.29 -18.75
N GLU A 118 -11.81 15.59 -18.51
CA GLU A 118 -11.90 16.30 -17.21
C GLU A 118 -11.04 15.79 -16.03
N ARG A 119 -10.22 14.74 -16.17
CA ARG A 119 -9.44 14.17 -15.05
C ARG A 119 -8.57 15.21 -14.31
N TYR A 120 -8.00 16.15 -15.06
CA TYR A 120 -7.12 17.20 -14.55
C TYR A 120 -7.69 18.61 -14.73
N GLY A 121 -8.94 18.76 -15.21
CA GLY A 121 -9.55 20.07 -15.45
C GLY A 121 -9.62 20.95 -14.20
N GLY A 122 -9.81 20.33 -13.04
CA GLY A 122 -9.80 21.01 -11.74
C GLY A 122 -8.47 21.70 -11.40
N LEU A 123 -7.35 21.33 -12.01
CA LEU A 123 -6.06 21.99 -11.77
C LEU A 123 -6.01 23.43 -12.31
N ALA A 124 -6.95 23.81 -13.18
CA ALA A 124 -7.06 25.20 -13.64
C ALA A 124 -7.31 26.19 -12.50
N GLU A 125 -7.88 25.74 -11.38
CA GLU A 125 -8.17 26.58 -10.20
C GLU A 125 -6.91 27.15 -9.54
N PHE A 126 -5.75 26.50 -9.70
CA PHE A 126 -4.46 26.97 -9.17
C PHE A 126 -3.83 28.09 -10.01
N GLY A 127 -4.45 28.45 -11.14
CA GLY A 127 -4.07 29.59 -11.96
C GLY A 127 -2.81 29.38 -12.82
N ASN A 128 -2.51 30.41 -13.62
CA ASN A 128 -1.48 30.35 -14.65
C ASN A 128 -0.06 30.15 -14.11
N ALA A 129 0.20 30.59 -12.87
CA ALA A 129 1.52 30.41 -12.24
C ALA A 129 1.81 28.93 -11.99
N PHE A 130 0.82 28.15 -11.52
CA PHE A 130 0.95 26.71 -11.39
C PHE A 130 1.02 26.02 -12.75
N LEU A 131 0.14 26.38 -13.71
CA LEU A 131 0.08 25.71 -15.02
C LEU A 131 1.37 25.82 -15.84
N ARG A 132 2.19 26.87 -15.61
CA ARG A 132 3.54 26.97 -16.21
C ARG A 132 4.52 25.96 -15.62
N ASN A 133 4.32 25.55 -14.37
CA ASN A 133 5.12 24.59 -13.63
C ASN A 133 4.46 23.21 -13.55
N PHE A 134 3.49 22.93 -14.43
CA PHE A 134 2.85 21.63 -14.56
C PHE A 134 3.04 21.14 -16.00
N VAL A 135 3.56 19.93 -16.16
CA VAL A 135 3.86 19.34 -17.47
C VAL A 135 3.39 17.89 -17.51
N CYS A 136 3.06 17.43 -18.72
CA CYS A 136 2.77 16.03 -18.99
C CYS A 136 3.94 15.43 -19.78
N SER A 137 4.58 14.42 -19.23
CA SER A 137 5.55 13.59 -19.92
C SER A 137 4.87 12.33 -20.42
N LYS A 138 4.83 12.15 -21.73
CA LYS A 138 4.39 10.92 -22.38
C LYS A 138 5.61 10.15 -22.82
N CYS A 139 5.66 8.85 -22.52
CA CYS A 139 6.72 7.99 -23.01
C CYS A 139 6.24 6.55 -23.20
N ASN A 140 6.99 5.81 -24.02
CA ASN A 140 6.68 4.42 -24.28
C ASN A 140 7.28 3.53 -23.17
N SER A 141 6.43 3.09 -22.23
CA SER A 141 6.78 2.14 -21.17
C SER A 141 5.59 1.22 -20.87
N LYS A 142 5.85 -0.10 -20.76
CA LYS A 142 4.84 -1.09 -20.37
C LYS A 142 4.28 -0.84 -18.97
N VAL A 143 5.09 -0.28 -18.07
CA VAL A 143 4.66 0.09 -16.72
C VAL A 143 3.52 1.12 -16.78
N LEU A 144 3.62 2.07 -17.72
CA LEU A 144 2.66 3.16 -17.89
C LEU A 144 1.38 2.75 -18.63
N GLU A 145 1.31 1.55 -19.21
CA GLU A 145 0.06 1.00 -19.74
C GLU A 145 -0.95 0.80 -18.60
N ASN A 146 -0.46 0.43 -17.42
CA ASN A 146 -1.30 0.10 -16.27
C ASN A 146 -1.14 1.08 -15.11
N LEU A 147 -0.29 2.10 -15.21
CA LEU A 147 -0.03 3.07 -14.14
C LEU A 147 0.11 4.49 -14.68
N THR A 148 -0.13 5.46 -13.82
CA THR A 148 0.20 6.87 -14.06
C THR A 148 0.95 7.39 -12.84
N ILE A 149 2.01 8.14 -13.08
CA ILE A 149 2.89 8.62 -12.00
C ILE A 149 2.88 10.15 -12.03
N ILE A 150 2.81 10.79 -10.87
CA ILE A 150 3.04 12.23 -10.73
C ILE A 150 4.31 12.44 -9.90
N ASP A 151 5.35 12.96 -10.54
CA ASP A 151 6.56 13.43 -9.86
C ASP A 151 6.33 14.86 -9.37
N THR A 152 6.53 15.09 -8.07
CA THR A 152 6.36 16.42 -7.48
C THR A 152 7.71 17.11 -7.30
N PRO A 153 7.78 18.45 -7.39
CA PRO A 153 8.98 19.21 -7.02
C PRO A 153 9.51 18.83 -5.64
N GLY A 154 10.82 19.00 -5.45
CA GLY A 154 11.41 18.86 -4.12
C GLY A 154 10.83 19.88 -3.14
N ILE A 155 10.43 19.42 -1.95
CA ILE A 155 10.11 20.32 -0.84
C ILE A 155 11.44 20.93 -0.36
N VAL A 156 11.53 22.26 -0.39
CA VAL A 156 12.75 23.02 -0.06
C VAL A 156 12.42 23.95 1.11
N ASN A 157 13.34 24.10 2.07
CA ASN A 157 13.16 24.99 3.24
C ASN A 157 13.62 26.44 2.99
N VAL A 158 13.82 26.86 1.72
CA VAL A 158 14.42 28.16 1.38
C VAL A 158 13.31 29.15 1.02
N GLU A 159 13.16 30.22 1.82
CA GLU A 159 12.10 31.23 1.68
C GLU A 159 12.06 31.88 0.28
N ASP A 160 13.22 32.15 -0.34
CA ASP A 160 13.29 32.73 -1.70
C ASP A 160 12.66 31.83 -2.76
N TYR A 161 12.80 30.51 -2.62
CA TYR A 161 12.18 29.53 -3.51
C TYR A 161 10.67 29.39 -3.27
N MET A 162 10.20 29.57 -2.03
CA MET A 162 8.78 29.53 -1.71
C MET A 162 8.03 30.72 -2.32
N HIS A 163 8.59 31.93 -2.21
CA HIS A 163 7.97 33.14 -2.74
C HIS A 163 8.06 33.26 -4.28
N GLY A 164 9.06 32.62 -4.91
CA GLY A 164 9.28 32.67 -6.36
C GLY A 164 8.31 31.81 -7.21
N ARG A 165 7.65 30.79 -6.64
CA ARG A 165 6.81 29.84 -7.40
C ARG A 165 5.48 30.43 -7.87
N GLY A 166 4.89 31.33 -7.09
CA GLY A 166 3.59 31.95 -7.39
C GLY A 166 2.37 31.02 -7.27
N TYR A 167 2.51 29.87 -6.61
CA TYR A 167 1.41 28.95 -6.28
C TYR A 167 1.65 28.26 -4.94
N GLU A 168 0.57 27.81 -4.28
CA GLU A 168 0.65 27.14 -2.97
C GLU A 168 0.86 25.63 -3.14
N MET A 169 2.11 25.17 -2.98
CA MET A 169 2.49 23.76 -3.19
C MET A 169 1.69 22.78 -2.32
N GLU A 170 1.41 23.14 -1.06
CA GLU A 170 0.59 22.34 -0.15
C GLU A 170 -0.79 22.02 -0.75
N LYS A 171 -1.47 23.03 -1.33
CA LYS A 171 -2.81 22.86 -1.89
C LYS A 171 -2.80 21.95 -3.11
N VAL A 172 -1.78 22.08 -3.97
CA VAL A 172 -1.62 21.21 -5.14
C VAL A 172 -1.31 19.78 -4.72
N ILE A 173 -0.37 19.56 -3.78
CA ILE A 173 -0.07 18.24 -3.25
C ILE A 173 -1.31 17.62 -2.61
N LYS A 174 -2.09 18.40 -1.85
CA LYS A 174 -3.36 17.93 -1.28
C LYS A 174 -4.37 17.52 -2.38
N TRP A 175 -4.44 18.27 -3.48
CA TRP A 175 -5.33 17.95 -4.60
C TRP A 175 -4.98 16.61 -5.25
N PHE A 176 -3.69 16.34 -5.47
CA PHE A 176 -3.21 15.05 -5.96
C PHE A 176 -3.33 13.96 -4.90
N ALA A 177 -3.03 14.27 -3.64
CA ALA A 177 -3.14 13.34 -2.53
C ALA A 177 -4.56 12.81 -2.38
N ILE A 178 -5.61 13.60 -2.65
CA ILE A 178 -7.00 13.12 -2.63
C ILE A 178 -7.23 12.06 -3.73
N ARG A 179 -6.67 12.27 -4.92
CA ARG A 179 -6.91 11.46 -6.13
C ARG A 179 -5.94 10.30 -6.34
N ALA A 180 -4.77 10.34 -5.72
CA ALA A 180 -3.77 9.30 -5.83
C ALA A 180 -4.26 8.00 -5.17
N ASP A 181 -3.95 6.86 -5.77
CA ASP A 181 -4.21 5.53 -5.22
C ASP A 181 -3.08 5.07 -4.29
N ARG A 182 -1.86 5.57 -4.55
CA ARG A 182 -0.71 5.48 -3.66
C ARG A 182 0.07 6.78 -3.59
N ILE A 183 0.64 7.04 -2.43
CA ILE A 183 1.52 8.17 -2.17
C ILE A 183 2.83 7.61 -1.63
N VAL A 184 3.90 7.75 -2.40
CA VAL A 184 5.25 7.35 -1.99
C VAL A 184 5.99 8.59 -1.51
N PHE A 185 6.27 8.63 -0.21
CA PHE A 185 6.85 9.79 0.46
C PHE A 185 8.31 9.53 0.83
N PHE A 186 9.22 10.19 0.11
CA PHE A 186 10.65 10.00 0.19
C PHE A 186 11.32 10.86 1.27
N PHE A 187 12.21 10.22 2.02
CA PHE A 187 13.11 10.79 3.01
C PHE A 187 14.54 10.38 2.71
N ASP A 188 15.49 11.30 2.92
CA ASP A 188 16.91 11.01 2.85
C ASP A 188 17.40 10.64 4.25
N THR A 189 18.15 9.54 4.38
CA THR A 189 18.68 9.07 5.66
C THR A 189 19.70 10.03 6.30
N HIS A 190 20.23 11.02 5.56
CA HIS A 190 21.18 12.01 6.06
C HIS A 190 20.55 13.36 6.42
N LYS A 191 19.28 13.61 6.07
CA LYS A 191 18.65 14.94 6.21
C LYS A 191 17.29 14.85 6.89
N PHE A 192 17.23 15.27 8.15
CA PHE A 192 15.99 15.38 8.95
C PHE A 192 15.64 16.84 9.30
N ASP A 193 16.06 17.78 8.46
CA ASP A 193 15.68 19.19 8.61
C ASP A 193 14.35 19.45 7.91
N PHE A 194 13.30 19.62 8.69
CA PHE A 194 11.93 19.73 8.20
C PHE A 194 11.37 21.13 8.46
N GLY A 195 11.30 21.96 7.41
CA GLY A 195 10.71 23.30 7.48
C GLY A 195 9.18 23.29 7.43
N ASP A 196 8.57 24.47 7.55
CA ASP A 196 7.13 24.64 7.67
C ASP A 196 6.34 24.10 6.46
N GLU A 197 6.84 24.31 5.24
CA GLU A 197 6.20 23.78 4.02
C GLU A 197 6.14 22.25 4.06
N PHE A 198 7.22 21.59 4.51
CA PHE A 198 7.25 20.14 4.69
C PHE A 198 6.23 19.67 5.72
N VAL A 199 6.17 20.34 6.87
CA VAL A 199 5.21 20.03 7.94
C VAL A 199 3.77 20.12 7.43
N ASN A 200 3.45 21.18 6.69
CA ASN A 200 2.11 21.41 6.16
C ASN A 200 1.74 20.35 5.11
N VAL A 201 2.66 20.01 4.21
CA VAL A 201 2.48 18.91 3.27
C VAL A 201 2.25 17.59 4.03
N ALA A 202 3.13 17.22 4.95
CA ALA A 202 3.01 15.97 5.72
C ALA A 202 1.68 15.90 6.49
N ARG A 203 1.24 17.00 7.09
CA ARG A 203 -0.07 17.10 7.76
C ARG A 203 -1.23 16.89 6.78
N SER A 204 -1.16 17.46 5.59
CA SER A 204 -2.18 17.27 4.55
C SER A 204 -2.29 15.81 4.09
N LEU A 205 -1.17 15.08 4.08
CA LEU A 205 -1.12 13.64 3.73
C LEU A 205 -1.68 12.75 4.85
N GLY A 206 -1.75 13.23 6.10
CA GLY A 206 -2.17 12.43 7.25
C GLY A 206 -3.59 11.86 7.14
N ARG A 207 -4.51 12.55 6.44
CA ARG A 207 -5.88 12.03 6.18
C ARG A 207 -5.91 10.86 5.19
N HIS A 208 -4.78 10.59 4.55
CA HIS A 208 -4.60 9.60 3.50
C HIS A 208 -3.61 8.50 3.91
N ILE A 209 -3.50 8.22 5.21
CA ILE A 209 -2.50 7.32 5.77
C ILE A 209 -2.51 5.91 5.16
N LYS A 210 -3.70 5.37 4.84
CA LYS A 210 -3.86 4.02 4.27
C LYS A 210 -3.18 3.85 2.91
N LYS A 211 -3.02 4.95 2.16
CA LYS A 211 -2.33 4.96 0.86
C LYS A 211 -0.91 5.52 0.90
N LEU A 212 -0.43 5.93 2.08
CA LEU A 212 0.92 6.45 2.27
C LEU A 212 1.92 5.28 2.41
N ARG A 213 3.04 5.40 1.72
CA ARG A 213 4.22 4.52 1.80
C ARG A 213 5.42 5.41 2.03
N ILE A 214 6.12 5.24 3.15
CA ILE A 214 7.29 6.05 3.47
C ILE A 214 8.52 5.33 2.94
N VAL A 215 9.38 6.03 2.22
CA VAL A 215 10.64 5.47 1.71
C VAL A 215 11.80 6.22 2.34
N MET A 216 12.60 5.52 3.13
CA MET A 216 13.90 5.98 3.60
C MET A 216 14.96 5.55 2.60
N ASN A 217 15.32 6.48 1.72
CA ASN A 217 16.22 6.23 0.61
C ASN A 217 17.69 6.51 0.98
N LYS A 218 18.63 5.95 0.21
CA LYS A 218 20.09 6.05 0.41
C LYS A 218 20.59 5.35 1.68
N ALA A 219 19.86 4.37 2.19
CA ALA A 219 20.19 3.66 3.42
C ALA A 219 21.54 2.92 3.35
N ASP A 220 22.00 2.56 2.15
CA ASP A 220 23.30 1.92 1.90
C ASP A 220 24.51 2.81 2.23
N SER A 221 24.28 4.13 2.30
CA SER A 221 25.33 5.12 2.58
C SER A 221 25.53 5.41 4.07
N VAL A 222 24.76 4.76 4.95
CA VAL A 222 24.73 5.01 6.40
C VAL A 222 25.19 3.76 7.18
N GLN A 223 25.74 3.95 8.37
CA GLN A 223 26.04 2.86 9.32
C GLN A 223 24.74 2.30 9.93
N GLU A 224 24.74 1.05 10.40
CA GLU A 224 23.54 0.42 10.97
C GLU A 224 22.93 1.22 12.13
N GLN A 225 23.76 1.66 13.08
CA GLN A 225 23.31 2.40 14.25
C GLN A 225 22.66 3.73 13.85
N ASP A 226 23.26 4.42 12.89
CA ASP A 226 22.74 5.71 12.40
C ASP A 226 21.46 5.52 11.59
N LEU A 227 21.30 4.39 10.88
CA LEU A 227 20.07 4.06 10.18
C LEU A 227 18.91 3.80 11.17
N ILE A 228 19.17 3.08 12.27
CA ILE A 228 18.19 2.86 13.33
C ILE A 228 17.78 4.18 13.99
N ARG A 229 18.77 5.04 14.30
CA ARG A 229 18.52 6.39 14.85
C ARG A 229 17.70 7.25 13.89
N ALA A 230 18.06 7.26 12.61
CA ALA A 230 17.36 7.97 11.55
C ALA A 230 15.90 7.50 11.44
N HIS A 231 15.67 6.18 11.49
CA HIS A 231 14.33 5.60 11.45
C HIS A 231 13.51 6.00 12.68
N GLY A 232 14.09 5.89 13.87
CA GLY A 232 13.44 6.30 15.13
C GLY A 232 13.07 7.79 15.12
N ALA A 233 13.99 8.65 14.69
CA ALA A 233 13.77 10.09 14.59
C ALA A 233 12.64 10.42 13.60
N LEU A 234 12.63 9.77 12.43
CA LEU A 234 11.58 9.94 11.43
C LEU A 234 10.20 9.58 11.98
N MET A 235 10.09 8.41 12.63
CA MET A 235 8.83 7.94 13.17
C MET A 235 8.32 8.81 14.33
N TRP A 236 9.21 9.22 15.21
CA TRP A 236 8.88 10.18 16.26
C TRP A 236 8.40 11.53 15.70
N TYR A 237 9.02 11.99 14.62
CA TYR A 237 8.64 13.24 13.97
C TYR A 237 7.28 13.13 13.28
N LEU A 238 7.07 12.06 12.50
CA LEU A 238 5.82 11.84 11.78
C LEU A 238 4.63 11.63 12.71
N THR A 239 4.80 10.92 13.82
CA THR A 239 3.71 10.72 14.80
C THR A 239 3.26 12.02 15.46
N LYS A 240 4.13 13.05 15.55
CA LYS A 240 3.75 14.38 16.04
C LYS A 240 2.91 15.17 15.03
N ILE A 241 3.16 14.99 13.73
CA ILE A 241 2.54 15.79 12.67
C ILE A 241 1.31 15.11 12.10
N ILE A 242 1.45 13.83 11.81
CA ILE A 242 0.42 12.96 11.26
C ILE A 242 -0.32 12.34 12.45
N LYS A 243 -1.42 12.98 12.85
CA LYS A 243 -2.37 12.42 13.81
C LYS A 243 -3.15 11.28 13.14
N ALA A 244 -2.57 10.09 13.09
CA ALA A 244 -3.20 8.90 12.55
C ALA A 244 -3.36 7.83 13.65
N SER A 245 -4.41 7.02 13.53
CA SER A 245 -4.65 5.84 14.37
C SER A 245 -3.77 4.65 13.97
N GLU A 246 -3.16 4.71 12.79
CA GLU A 246 -2.35 3.65 12.20
C GLU A 246 -0.97 4.18 11.81
N VAL A 247 0.06 3.36 12.02
CA VAL A 247 1.44 3.70 11.67
C VAL A 247 1.70 3.34 10.19
N PRO A 248 2.13 4.30 9.35
CA PRO A 248 2.46 4.01 7.95
C PRO A 248 3.67 3.08 7.83
N ARG A 249 3.66 2.18 6.84
CA ARG A 249 4.79 1.31 6.53
C ARG A 249 5.95 2.14 5.99
N VAL A 250 7.14 1.92 6.56
CA VAL A 250 8.42 2.47 6.12
C VAL A 250 9.20 1.39 5.38
N PHE A 251 9.69 1.73 4.19
CA PHE A 251 10.57 0.93 3.36
C PHE A 251 11.97 1.54 3.40
N VAL A 252 12.97 0.73 3.69
CA VAL A 252 14.36 1.19 3.90
C VAL A 252 15.25 0.57 2.85
N GLY A 253 15.98 1.38 2.09
CA GLY A 253 16.88 0.87 1.07
C GLY A 253 17.44 1.96 0.14
N SER A 254 17.95 1.52 -1.00
CA SER A 254 18.43 2.40 -2.07
C SER A 254 17.76 1.97 -3.37
N PHE A 255 16.86 2.81 -3.86
CA PHE A 255 15.91 2.47 -4.93
C PHE A 255 16.43 2.97 -6.29
N TRP A 256 17.55 2.39 -6.72
CA TRP A 256 18.26 2.71 -7.97
C TRP A 256 18.93 1.47 -8.57
N GLU A 257 19.55 1.59 -9.74
CA GLU A 257 20.29 0.50 -10.40
C GLU A 257 21.78 0.45 -10.02
N GLU A 258 22.29 1.44 -9.29
CA GLU A 258 23.70 1.51 -8.94
C GLU A 258 24.10 0.48 -7.86
N PRO A 259 25.36 -0.01 -7.87
CA PRO A 259 25.87 -0.89 -6.82
C PRO A 259 25.73 -0.27 -5.42
N LEU A 260 25.32 -1.09 -4.45
CA LEU A 260 25.28 -0.66 -3.05
C LEU A 260 26.69 -0.29 -2.58
N LYS A 261 26.82 0.84 -1.88
CA LYS A 261 28.10 1.27 -1.30
C LYS A 261 28.60 0.31 -0.23
N LYS A 262 27.68 -0.34 0.50
CA LYS A 262 27.94 -1.35 1.52
C LYS A 262 27.05 -2.57 1.31
N ASN A 263 27.62 -3.77 1.42
CA ASN A 263 26.92 -5.03 1.10
C ASN A 263 26.32 -5.75 2.32
N GLU A 264 26.58 -5.30 3.55
CA GLU A 264 26.22 -6.03 4.78
C GLU A 264 24.70 -6.25 4.97
N LYS A 265 23.86 -5.35 4.46
CA LYS A 265 22.39 -5.41 4.58
C LYS A 265 21.67 -5.54 3.24
N ARG A 266 22.38 -6.02 2.22
CA ARG A 266 21.84 -6.14 0.86
C ARG A 266 20.51 -6.89 0.83
N ASP A 267 20.42 -8.04 1.49
CA ASP A 267 19.22 -8.88 1.48
C ASP A 267 18.01 -8.18 2.12
N TYR A 268 18.26 -7.39 3.17
CA TYR A 268 17.22 -6.59 3.81
C TYR A 268 16.72 -5.45 2.90
N PHE A 269 17.62 -4.70 2.28
CA PHE A 269 17.24 -3.62 1.35
C PHE A 269 16.55 -4.15 0.10
N GLU A 270 16.99 -5.30 -0.41
CA GLU A 270 16.34 -5.98 -1.54
C GLU A 270 14.93 -6.47 -1.16
N ALA A 271 14.75 -7.06 0.02
CA ALA A 271 13.44 -7.49 0.50
C ALA A 271 12.46 -6.30 0.63
N GLU A 272 12.87 -5.20 1.26
CA GLU A 272 12.04 -3.99 1.40
C GLU A 272 11.72 -3.37 0.03
N LYS A 273 12.67 -3.37 -0.90
CA LYS A 273 12.46 -2.92 -2.27
C LYS A 273 11.40 -3.76 -2.98
N LEU A 274 11.45 -5.09 -2.82
CA LEU A 274 10.48 -6.01 -3.43
C LEU A 274 9.09 -5.87 -2.84
N ASP A 275 8.98 -5.69 -1.52
CA ASP A 275 7.70 -5.43 -0.88
C ASP A 275 7.04 -4.14 -1.42
N LEU A 276 7.83 -3.08 -1.66
CA LEU A 276 7.30 -1.85 -2.27
C LEU A 276 6.87 -2.06 -3.72
N LEU A 277 7.69 -2.77 -4.52
CA LEU A 277 7.35 -3.08 -5.91
C LEU A 277 6.09 -3.95 -6.00
N GLU A 278 5.90 -4.90 -5.10
CA GLU A 278 4.70 -5.73 -5.07
C GLU A 278 3.45 -4.93 -4.66
N ASP A 279 3.57 -4.02 -3.68
CA ASP A 279 2.48 -3.10 -3.33
C ASP A 279 2.06 -2.26 -4.56
N ILE A 280 3.02 -1.75 -5.34
CA ILE A 280 2.76 -0.99 -6.57
C ILE A 280 2.19 -1.87 -7.69
N ARG A 281 2.75 -3.06 -7.91
CA ARG A 281 2.32 -4.02 -8.94
C ARG A 281 0.85 -4.41 -8.76
N SER A 282 0.39 -4.53 -7.51
CA SER A 282 -0.98 -4.94 -7.19
C SER A 282 -2.05 -3.83 -7.41
N LEU A 283 -1.64 -2.58 -7.63
CA LEU A 283 -2.55 -1.44 -7.67
C LEU A 283 -3.63 -1.48 -8.74
N PRO A 284 -3.35 -1.82 -10.01
CA PRO A 284 -4.40 -1.83 -11.04
C PRO A 284 -5.57 -2.72 -10.64
N ARG A 285 -5.27 -3.93 -10.15
CA ARG A 285 -6.28 -4.86 -9.65
C ARG A 285 -7.03 -4.31 -8.44
N TYR A 286 -6.33 -3.73 -7.47
CA TYR A 286 -6.96 -3.15 -6.29
C TYR A 286 -7.93 -2.02 -6.67
N VAL A 287 -7.52 -1.13 -7.58
CA VAL A 287 -8.36 -0.01 -8.05
C VAL A 287 -9.61 -0.53 -8.74
N ILE A 288 -9.50 -1.53 -9.62
CA ILE A 288 -10.66 -2.13 -10.30
C ILE A 288 -11.64 -2.72 -9.29
N LEU A 289 -11.14 -3.54 -8.35
CA LEU A 289 -11.99 -4.18 -7.34
C LEU A 289 -12.63 -3.15 -6.41
N ARG A 290 -11.90 -2.11 -6.02
CA ARG A 290 -12.45 -0.99 -5.24
C ARG A 290 -13.57 -0.29 -6.02
N THR A 291 -13.35 0.06 -7.28
CA THR A 291 -14.36 0.72 -8.12
C THR A 291 -15.60 -0.16 -8.30
N ILE A 292 -15.43 -1.47 -8.52
CA ILE A 292 -16.54 -2.42 -8.58
C ILE A 292 -17.31 -2.42 -7.24
N ASN A 293 -16.61 -2.51 -6.11
CA ASN A 293 -17.24 -2.49 -4.80
C ASN A 293 -18.00 -1.19 -4.52
N ASP A 294 -17.42 -0.04 -4.86
CA ASP A 294 -18.06 1.28 -4.69
C ASP A 294 -19.38 1.34 -5.50
N VAL A 295 -19.38 0.79 -6.72
CA VAL A 295 -20.59 0.70 -7.56
C VAL A 295 -21.61 -0.29 -6.97
N ILE A 296 -21.16 -1.42 -6.42
CA ILE A 296 -22.02 -2.39 -5.73
C ILE A 296 -22.74 -1.74 -4.56
N GLU A 297 -21.99 -1.11 -3.65
CA GLU A 297 -22.53 -0.44 -2.46
C GLU A 297 -23.52 0.65 -2.86
N ARG A 298 -23.15 1.48 -3.85
CA ARG A 298 -24.02 2.51 -4.41
C ARG A 298 -25.33 1.93 -4.97
N THR A 299 -25.25 0.82 -5.69
CA THR A 299 -26.41 0.15 -6.31
C THR A 299 -27.34 -0.45 -5.27
N ARG A 300 -26.79 -1.06 -4.20
CA ARG A 300 -27.58 -1.57 -3.07
C ARG A 300 -28.29 -0.45 -2.31
N LEU A 301 -27.60 0.65 -2.06
CA LEU A 301 -28.20 1.84 -1.45
C LEU A 301 -29.31 2.44 -2.32
N LEU A 302 -29.11 2.52 -3.64
CA LEU A 302 -30.13 2.94 -4.59
C LEU A 302 -31.36 2.03 -4.56
N LYS A 303 -31.16 0.72 -4.45
CA LYS A 303 -32.24 -0.27 -4.33
C LYS A 303 -33.09 -0.01 -3.09
N VAL A 304 -32.45 0.15 -1.93
CA VAL A 304 -33.13 0.51 -0.66
C VAL A 304 -33.88 1.83 -0.79
N HIS A 305 -33.21 2.89 -1.26
CA HIS A 305 -33.82 4.21 -1.49
C HIS A 305 -35.07 4.14 -2.35
N THR A 306 -35.00 3.38 -3.45
CA THR A 306 -36.13 3.21 -4.37
C THR A 306 -37.33 2.54 -3.69
N TYR A 307 -37.10 1.47 -2.93
CA TYR A 307 -38.19 0.78 -2.23
C TYR A 307 -38.80 1.62 -1.10
N VAL A 308 -37.98 2.39 -0.39
CA VAL A 308 -38.45 3.35 0.61
C VAL A 308 -39.33 4.42 -0.03
N LEU A 309 -38.89 5.04 -1.14
CA LEU A 309 -39.70 6.01 -1.88
C LEU A 309 -41.01 5.39 -2.40
N ALA A 310 -40.95 4.17 -2.91
CA ALA A 310 -42.13 3.43 -3.37
C ALA A 310 -43.13 3.19 -2.24
N TYR A 311 -42.64 2.81 -1.05
CA TYR A 311 -43.47 2.64 0.14
C TYR A 311 -44.13 3.96 0.53
N ILE A 312 -43.36 5.05 0.58
CA ILE A 312 -43.89 6.38 0.91
C ILE A 312 -44.96 6.79 -0.11
N HIS A 313 -44.65 6.71 -1.41
CA HIS A 313 -45.57 7.06 -2.48
C HIS A 313 -46.90 6.29 -2.38
N LYS A 314 -46.85 4.97 -2.13
CA LYS A 314 -48.04 4.12 -1.98
C LYS A 314 -48.94 4.55 -0.82
N HIS A 315 -48.37 5.15 0.23
CA HIS A 315 -49.09 5.59 1.43
C HIS A 315 -49.39 7.09 1.47
N LEU A 316 -49.07 7.83 0.41
CA LEU A 316 -49.48 9.23 0.25
C LEU A 316 -50.94 9.32 -0.21
N PRO A 317 -51.72 10.28 0.33
CA PRO A 317 -53.10 10.47 -0.08
C PRO A 317 -53.20 11.05 -1.50
N SER A 318 -54.32 10.75 -2.18
CA SER A 318 -54.62 11.33 -3.50
C SER A 318 -54.83 12.86 -3.42
N ARG A 319 -55.31 13.38 -2.29
CA ARG A 319 -55.48 14.84 -2.06
C ARG A 319 -54.16 15.50 -1.70
N LEU A 320 -53.73 16.48 -2.50
CA LEU A 320 -52.46 17.20 -2.36
C LEU A 320 -52.27 17.89 -1.00
N ALA A 321 -53.32 18.49 -0.43
CA ALA A 321 -53.25 19.28 0.81
C ALA A 321 -52.74 18.48 2.03
N ASN A 322 -52.94 17.16 2.06
CA ASN A 322 -52.56 16.31 3.20
C ASN A 322 -51.24 15.55 2.99
N ARG A 323 -50.63 15.65 1.80
CA ARG A 323 -49.44 14.87 1.45
C ARG A 323 -48.23 15.24 2.30
N ALA A 324 -47.99 16.54 2.51
CA ALA A 324 -46.86 17.00 3.31
C ALA A 324 -46.94 16.50 4.76
N LYS A 325 -48.12 16.63 5.38
CA LYS A 325 -48.38 16.10 6.73
C LYS A 325 -48.14 14.58 6.78
N ARG A 326 -48.73 13.84 5.83
CA ARG A 326 -48.59 12.37 5.79
C ARG A 326 -47.14 11.92 5.57
N LYS A 327 -46.38 12.62 4.72
CA LYS A 327 -44.96 12.35 4.53
C LYS A 327 -44.19 12.49 5.85
N ASN A 328 -44.42 13.56 6.61
CA ASN A 328 -43.74 13.75 7.89
C ASN A 328 -44.10 12.65 8.92
N GLU A 329 -45.35 12.21 8.98
CA GLU A 329 -45.78 11.07 9.81
C GLU A 329 -45.08 9.75 9.40
N LEU A 330 -44.90 9.53 8.10
CA LEU A 330 -44.20 8.36 7.58
C LEU A 330 -42.71 8.41 7.92
N LEU A 331 -42.07 9.58 7.80
CA LEU A 331 -40.68 9.77 8.17
C LEU A 331 -40.45 9.56 9.66
N GLN A 332 -41.37 9.96 10.54
CA GLN A 332 -41.27 9.67 11.97
C GLN A 332 -41.32 8.17 12.28
N ASN A 333 -42.00 7.39 11.44
CA ASN A 333 -42.12 5.93 11.57
C ASN A 333 -41.14 5.17 10.67
N MET A 334 -39.98 5.75 10.36
CA MET A 334 -39.03 5.19 9.41
C MET A 334 -38.53 3.78 9.78
N ALA A 335 -38.35 3.50 11.06
CA ALA A 335 -37.94 2.18 11.56
C ALA A 335 -38.92 1.06 11.10
N HIS A 336 -40.22 1.35 11.14
CA HIS A 336 -41.24 0.42 10.65
C HIS A 336 -41.17 0.27 9.13
N ILE A 337 -40.93 1.37 8.40
CA ILE A 337 -40.79 1.34 6.94
C ILE A 337 -39.60 0.47 6.54
N TYR A 338 -38.43 0.66 7.16
CA TYR A 338 -37.24 -0.14 6.94
C TYR A 338 -37.52 -1.62 7.17
N LYS A 339 -38.03 -1.98 8.35
CA LYS A 339 -38.38 -3.37 8.68
C LYS A 339 -39.32 -3.98 7.64
N ARG A 340 -40.35 -3.23 7.21
CA ARG A 340 -41.29 -3.73 6.20
C ARG A 340 -40.65 -3.91 4.83
N VAL A 341 -39.79 -2.98 4.42
CA VAL A 341 -39.05 -3.06 3.15
C VAL A 341 -38.06 -4.22 3.18
N GLN A 342 -37.34 -4.42 4.29
CA GLN A 342 -36.45 -5.55 4.53
C GLN A 342 -37.17 -6.89 4.36
N GLU A 343 -38.29 -7.08 5.07
CA GLU A 343 -39.07 -8.32 5.05
C GLU A 343 -39.67 -8.62 3.67
N VAL A 344 -40.25 -7.61 3.02
CA VAL A 344 -40.97 -7.80 1.76
C VAL A 344 -40.03 -8.04 0.59
N PHE A 345 -38.87 -7.39 0.56
CA PHE A 345 -37.92 -7.45 -0.55
C PHE A 345 -36.66 -8.26 -0.25
N ASN A 346 -36.60 -8.90 0.92
CA ASN A 346 -35.49 -9.72 1.39
C ASN A 346 -34.13 -9.01 1.28
N LEU A 347 -34.05 -7.79 1.84
CA LEU A 347 -32.85 -6.96 1.78
C LEU A 347 -32.02 -7.12 3.07
N PRO A 348 -30.68 -7.24 2.96
CA PRO A 348 -29.79 -7.27 4.12
C PRO A 348 -29.90 -6.02 4.99
N ASP A 349 -29.75 -6.17 6.30
CA ASP A 349 -29.80 -5.04 7.24
C ASP A 349 -28.68 -4.02 7.00
N GLY A 350 -27.48 -4.51 6.66
CA GLY A 350 -26.31 -3.67 6.37
C GLY A 350 -26.43 -2.78 5.12
N ASP A 351 -27.42 -3.01 4.25
CA ASP A 351 -27.64 -2.17 3.07
C ASP A 351 -28.42 -0.88 3.41
N PHE A 352 -29.01 -0.79 4.61
CA PHE A 352 -29.82 0.34 5.03
C PHE A 352 -28.93 1.40 5.70
N PRO A 353 -28.96 2.67 5.25
CA PRO A 353 -28.27 3.74 5.93
C PRO A 353 -28.98 4.07 7.25
N PRO A 354 -28.29 4.72 8.21
CA PRO A 354 -28.89 5.15 9.46
C PRO A 354 -30.24 5.87 9.26
N ILE A 355 -31.20 5.58 10.13
CA ILE A 355 -32.57 6.09 10.02
C ILE A 355 -32.58 7.62 9.99
N GLU A 356 -31.79 8.24 10.86
CA GLU A 356 -31.69 9.69 11.01
C GLU A 356 -31.16 10.34 9.72
N GLU A 357 -30.18 9.70 9.07
CA GLU A 357 -29.61 10.16 7.81
C GLU A 357 -30.66 10.13 6.68
N MET A 358 -31.39 9.02 6.57
CA MET A 358 -32.44 8.88 5.55
C MET A 358 -33.61 9.84 5.81
N GLN A 359 -34.03 10.02 7.07
CA GLN A 359 -35.03 11.01 7.44
C GLN A 359 -34.61 12.43 7.04
N ALA A 360 -33.36 12.81 7.35
CA ALA A 360 -32.83 14.12 7.01
C ALA A 360 -32.77 14.35 5.49
N LYS A 361 -32.36 13.34 4.72
CA LYS A 361 -32.32 13.41 3.24
C LYS A 361 -33.73 13.52 2.65
N LEU A 362 -34.65 12.66 3.09
CA LEU A 362 -36.01 12.63 2.57
C LEU A 362 -36.85 13.83 2.99
N SER A 363 -36.58 14.46 4.14
CA SER A 363 -37.33 15.62 4.62
C SER A 363 -37.30 16.80 3.62
N ASN A 364 -36.14 17.01 2.99
CA ASN A 364 -35.89 18.08 2.02
C ASN A 364 -36.54 17.87 0.64
N ILE A 365 -37.07 16.67 0.35
CA ILE A 365 -37.71 16.36 -0.93
C ILE A 365 -39.13 16.94 -0.98
N ASP A 366 -39.49 17.63 -2.06
CA ASP A 366 -40.89 17.97 -2.31
C ASP A 366 -41.73 16.68 -2.45
N VAL A 367 -42.73 16.52 -1.58
CA VAL A 367 -43.61 15.34 -1.55
C VAL A 367 -44.28 15.05 -2.90
N ASN A 368 -44.52 16.09 -3.72
CA ASN A 368 -45.13 15.94 -5.03
C ASN A 368 -44.15 15.49 -6.12
N ARG A 369 -42.85 15.55 -5.84
CA ARG A 369 -41.77 15.07 -6.71
C ARG A 369 -41.33 13.65 -6.38
N ILE A 370 -41.92 13.01 -5.35
CA ILE A 370 -41.67 11.61 -5.04
C ILE A 370 -42.22 10.76 -6.18
N PRO A 371 -41.39 10.00 -6.91
CA PRO A 371 -41.84 9.23 -8.06
C PRO A 371 -42.61 7.96 -7.66
N PRO A 372 -43.55 7.49 -8.51
CA PRO A 372 -44.14 6.16 -8.34
C PRO A 372 -43.13 5.05 -8.61
N PHE A 373 -43.42 3.83 -8.12
CA PHE A 373 -42.58 2.67 -8.38
C PHE A 373 -42.59 2.27 -9.87
N ARG A 374 -41.42 1.95 -10.42
CA ARG A 374 -41.26 1.47 -11.80
C ARG A 374 -40.55 0.11 -11.84
N SER A 375 -41.32 -0.96 -12.00
CA SER A 375 -40.80 -2.34 -12.06
C SER A 375 -39.74 -2.53 -13.14
N LYS A 376 -39.95 -1.97 -14.34
CA LYS A 376 -38.98 -2.09 -15.46
C LYS A 376 -37.59 -1.54 -15.12
N LEU A 377 -37.50 -0.44 -14.36
CA LEU A 377 -36.20 0.12 -13.94
C LEU A 377 -35.56 -0.73 -12.85
N MET A 378 -36.36 -1.29 -11.94
CA MET A 378 -35.87 -2.21 -10.92
C MET A 378 -35.36 -3.52 -11.52
N HIS A 379 -36.04 -4.09 -12.51
CA HIS A 379 -35.56 -5.28 -13.21
C HIS A 379 -34.19 -5.06 -13.86
N ARG A 380 -33.95 -3.89 -14.46
CA ARG A 380 -32.62 -3.55 -14.99
C ARG A 380 -31.56 -3.48 -13.90
N LEU A 381 -31.91 -2.92 -12.73
CA LEU A 381 -31.01 -2.88 -11.57
C LEU A 381 -30.68 -4.30 -11.06
N ASP A 382 -31.66 -5.20 -11.04
CA ASP A 382 -31.48 -6.59 -10.65
C ASP A 382 -30.63 -7.35 -11.69
N GLU A 383 -30.87 -7.16 -12.99
CA GLU A 383 -30.01 -7.70 -14.05
C GLU A 383 -28.56 -7.25 -13.88
N PHE A 384 -28.33 -5.97 -13.55
CA PHE A 384 -26.99 -5.47 -13.27
C PHE A 384 -26.34 -6.20 -12.07
N LEU A 385 -27.09 -6.38 -10.98
CA LEU A 385 -26.57 -7.00 -9.76
C LEU A 385 -26.30 -8.51 -9.91
N PHE A 386 -27.16 -9.23 -10.62
CA PHE A 386 -27.15 -10.69 -10.66
C PHE A 386 -26.56 -11.30 -11.93
N LEU A 387 -26.44 -10.53 -13.03
CA LEU A 387 -25.89 -11.00 -14.30
C LEU A 387 -24.60 -10.26 -14.66
N ASP A 388 -24.66 -8.93 -14.77
CA ASP A 388 -23.51 -8.17 -15.30
C ASP A 388 -22.32 -8.16 -14.33
N LEU A 389 -22.56 -7.91 -13.03
CA LEU A 389 -21.49 -7.81 -12.04
C LEU A 389 -20.67 -9.10 -11.89
N PRO A 390 -21.26 -10.30 -11.74
CA PRO A 390 -20.49 -11.55 -11.74
C PRO A 390 -19.60 -11.71 -12.97
N ASP A 391 -20.13 -11.39 -14.16
CA ASP A 391 -19.38 -11.48 -15.41
C ASP A 391 -18.22 -10.48 -15.44
N ILE A 392 -18.43 -9.23 -15.03
CA ILE A 392 -17.39 -8.19 -14.92
C ILE A 392 -16.29 -8.61 -13.92
N ILE A 393 -16.67 -9.14 -12.76
CA ILE A 393 -15.72 -9.60 -11.74
C ILE A 393 -14.86 -10.75 -12.28
N SER A 394 -15.44 -11.64 -13.09
CA SER A 394 -14.71 -12.74 -13.71
C SER A 394 -13.65 -12.30 -14.73
N GLN A 395 -13.80 -11.10 -15.30
CA GLN A 395 -12.86 -10.49 -16.25
C GLN A 395 -11.68 -9.79 -15.56
N VAL A 396 -11.72 -9.57 -14.24
CA VAL A 396 -10.62 -8.92 -13.51
C VAL A 396 -9.42 -9.86 -13.45
N PRO A 397 -8.23 -9.45 -13.93
CA PRO A 397 -7.06 -10.33 -13.98
C PRO A 397 -6.67 -10.91 -12.60
N LYS A 398 -6.16 -12.14 -12.61
CA LYS A 398 -5.54 -12.75 -11.43
C LYS A 398 -4.18 -12.08 -11.15
N ALA A 399 -3.69 -12.17 -9.92
CA ALA A 399 -2.58 -11.36 -9.38
C ALA A 399 -1.27 -11.35 -10.20
N SER A 400 -1.04 -12.33 -11.08
CA SER A 400 0.22 -12.48 -11.82
C SER A 400 0.37 -11.59 -13.05
N GLU A 401 -0.64 -10.79 -13.44
CA GLU A 401 -0.71 -10.17 -14.78
C GLU A 401 -0.89 -8.64 -14.80
N THR A 402 -0.73 -7.92 -13.67
CA THR A 402 -1.25 -6.54 -13.54
C THR A 402 -0.30 -5.41 -13.93
N VAL A 403 1.01 -5.54 -13.70
CA VAL A 403 2.03 -4.57 -14.15
C VAL A 403 3.28 -5.33 -14.59
N SER A 404 3.70 -5.10 -15.83
CA SER A 404 4.92 -5.64 -16.43
C SER A 404 5.80 -4.52 -17.00
N GLY A 405 7.07 -4.82 -17.26
CA GLY A 405 8.08 -3.88 -17.72
C GLY A 405 8.95 -3.28 -16.60
N GLY A 406 10.08 -2.69 -16.99
CA GLY A 406 10.96 -1.94 -16.09
C GLY A 406 11.44 -2.76 -14.89
N ALA A 407 11.41 -2.17 -13.69
CA ALA A 407 11.79 -2.86 -12.45
C ALA A 407 10.91 -4.08 -12.10
N PHE A 408 9.75 -4.24 -12.75
CA PHE A 408 8.83 -5.33 -12.44
C PHE A 408 9.16 -6.63 -13.20
N ASP A 409 9.89 -6.58 -14.32
CA ASP A 409 10.25 -7.74 -15.15
C ASP A 409 11.53 -8.44 -14.68
N GLY A 410 12.41 -7.73 -13.97
CA GLY A 410 13.61 -8.32 -13.33
C GLY A 410 13.28 -9.42 -12.30
N ASN A 411 12.02 -9.54 -11.90
CA ASN A 411 11.54 -10.49 -10.90
C ASN A 411 11.20 -11.89 -11.44
N VAL A 412 11.41 -12.17 -12.73
CA VAL A 412 11.07 -13.48 -13.35
C VAL A 412 12.32 -14.30 -13.75
N GLY A 413 13.52 -13.79 -13.48
CA GLY A 413 14.78 -14.48 -13.78
C GLY A 413 15.19 -15.58 -12.79
N PRO A 414 16.03 -16.56 -13.20
CA PRO A 414 16.48 -17.65 -12.34
C PRO A 414 17.25 -17.18 -11.10
N PHE A 415 17.88 -16.00 -11.16
CA PHE A 415 18.59 -15.40 -10.02
C PHE A 415 17.66 -14.75 -8.99
N HIS A 416 16.46 -14.33 -9.41
CA HIS A 416 15.49 -13.70 -8.53
C HIS A 416 14.69 -14.72 -7.72
N LYS A 417 14.34 -15.86 -8.34
CA LYS A 417 13.73 -16.98 -7.63
C LYS A 417 14.63 -17.42 -6.47
N THR A 418 15.95 -17.42 -6.68
CA THR A 418 16.95 -17.69 -5.66
C THR A 418 17.01 -16.59 -4.60
N ALA A 419 17.06 -15.30 -4.97
CA ALA A 419 17.07 -14.19 -4.00
C ALA A 419 15.78 -14.08 -3.17
N LEU A 420 14.61 -14.37 -3.75
CA LEU A 420 13.32 -14.40 -3.04
C LEU A 420 13.24 -15.65 -2.15
N ILE A 421 13.79 -16.78 -2.58
CA ILE A 421 13.95 -17.97 -1.73
C ILE A 421 14.94 -17.67 -0.58
N GLU A 422 16.06 -17.01 -0.83
CA GLU A 422 17.06 -16.62 0.17
C GLU A 422 16.53 -15.55 1.14
N ALA A 423 15.78 -14.56 0.66
CA ALA A 423 15.12 -13.54 1.47
C ALA A 423 13.93 -14.10 2.25
N LEU A 424 13.14 -15.02 1.67
CA LEU A 424 12.09 -15.76 2.37
C LEU A 424 12.68 -16.77 3.37
N GLU A 425 13.84 -17.36 3.09
CA GLU A 425 14.58 -18.21 4.01
C GLU A 425 15.22 -17.39 5.14
N GLY A 426 15.72 -16.19 4.86
CA GLY A 426 16.23 -15.23 5.83
C GLY A 426 15.14 -14.69 6.75
N THR A 427 13.99 -14.29 6.19
CA THR A 427 12.83 -13.80 6.96
C THR A 427 12.03 -14.92 7.65
N ARG A 428 11.97 -16.15 7.10
CA ARG A 428 11.42 -17.32 7.80
C ARG A 428 12.34 -17.84 8.90
N LYS A 429 13.66 -17.70 8.79
CA LYS A 429 14.60 -18.09 9.86
C LYS A 429 14.40 -17.26 11.13
N ILE A 430 14.06 -15.99 10.98
CA ILE A 430 13.80 -15.06 12.10
C ILE A 430 12.49 -15.42 12.85
N ARG A 431 11.50 -16.04 12.19
CA ARG A 431 10.18 -16.24 12.81
C ARG A 431 9.92 -17.63 13.41
N LEU A 432 10.60 -18.72 13.04
CA LEU A 432 10.22 -20.06 13.52
C LEU A 432 11.35 -21.12 13.65
N THR A 433 12.62 -20.75 13.87
CA THR A 433 13.67 -21.77 14.01
C THR A 433 13.79 -22.33 15.43
N ARG A 434 13.44 -23.63 15.57
CA ARG A 434 13.79 -24.49 16.71
C ARG A 434 15.31 -24.41 16.95
N TRP A 435 15.73 -24.12 18.19
CA TRP A 435 17.14 -23.96 18.55
C TRP A 435 17.99 -25.14 18.02
N PRO A 436 18.98 -24.91 17.13
CA PRO A 436 19.64 -25.98 16.38
C PRO A 436 20.33 -27.03 17.26
N VAL A 437 20.79 -26.58 18.43
CA VAL A 437 21.46 -27.39 19.47
C VAL A 437 20.53 -28.49 20.01
N VAL A 438 19.21 -28.32 19.96
CA VAL A 438 18.20 -29.28 20.46
C VAL A 438 18.38 -30.69 19.87
N ARG A 439 18.92 -30.81 18.64
CA ARG A 439 19.17 -32.12 18.00
C ARG A 439 20.24 -32.95 18.72
N TYR A 440 21.16 -32.30 19.41
CA TYR A 440 22.30 -32.90 20.10
C TYR A 440 22.24 -32.72 21.62
N LYS A 441 21.27 -31.93 22.11
CA LYS A 441 21.12 -31.56 23.52
C LYS A 441 21.17 -32.77 24.45
N LYS A 442 20.49 -33.88 24.13
CA LYS A 442 20.52 -35.10 24.96
C LYS A 442 21.94 -35.68 25.15
N GLU A 443 22.78 -35.64 24.12
CA GLU A 443 24.17 -36.10 24.20
C GLU A 443 25.02 -35.13 25.03
N TYR A 444 24.83 -33.83 24.82
CA TYR A 444 25.57 -32.80 25.55
C TYR A 444 25.16 -32.71 27.02
N ASP A 445 23.87 -32.87 27.33
CA ASP A 445 23.34 -32.93 28.69
C ASP A 445 23.95 -34.13 29.46
N GLN A 446 24.13 -35.28 28.81
CA GLN A 446 24.79 -36.43 29.43
C GLN A 446 26.26 -36.14 29.76
N VAL A 447 26.98 -35.45 28.87
CA VAL A 447 28.36 -35.02 29.16
C VAL A 447 28.35 -33.99 30.30
N PHE A 448 27.45 -33.02 30.26
CA PHE A 448 27.30 -32.01 31.30
C PHE A 448 27.06 -32.63 32.69
N GLU A 449 26.20 -33.64 32.80
CA GLU A 449 25.95 -34.36 34.04
C GLU A 449 27.20 -35.06 34.58
N THR A 450 28.08 -35.58 33.71
CA THR A 450 29.34 -36.23 34.14
C THR A 450 30.40 -35.24 34.65
N LEU A 451 30.20 -33.94 34.46
CA LEU A 451 31.10 -32.88 34.94
C LEU A 451 30.73 -32.38 36.34
N ASP A 452 29.80 -33.05 37.04
CA ASP A 452 29.35 -32.73 38.39
C ASP A 452 28.98 -31.25 38.60
N PRO A 453 27.96 -30.72 37.88
CA PRO A 453 27.58 -29.32 37.96
C PRO A 453 27.12 -28.93 39.38
N ILE A 454 27.59 -27.77 39.86
CA ILE A 454 27.21 -27.21 41.16
C ILE A 454 26.12 -26.16 40.92
N ASN A 455 24.94 -26.34 41.53
CA ASN A 455 23.76 -25.49 41.30
C ASN A 455 23.33 -25.38 39.83
N GLY A 456 23.55 -26.45 39.04
CA GLY A 456 23.17 -26.49 37.63
C GLY A 456 24.10 -25.73 36.69
N LYS A 457 25.29 -25.33 37.15
CA LYS A 457 26.35 -24.72 36.33
C LYS A 457 27.68 -25.44 36.51
N VAL A 458 28.52 -25.43 35.47
CA VAL A 458 29.91 -25.89 35.51
C VAL A 458 30.85 -24.69 35.44
N HIS A 459 31.91 -24.69 36.26
CA HIS A 459 32.89 -23.61 36.24
C HIS A 459 33.71 -23.64 34.94
N GLY A 460 34.14 -22.48 34.44
CA GLY A 460 34.89 -22.38 33.19
C GLY A 460 36.17 -23.23 33.15
N ASP A 461 36.80 -23.50 34.31
CA ASP A 461 37.98 -24.38 34.38
C ASP A 461 37.64 -25.85 34.14
N VAL A 462 36.51 -26.33 34.68
CA VAL A 462 36.01 -27.70 34.48
C VAL A 462 35.52 -27.87 33.04
N ALA A 463 34.79 -26.90 32.51
CA ALA A 463 34.37 -26.89 31.12
C ALA A 463 35.59 -26.90 30.17
N ARG A 464 36.64 -26.15 30.49
CA ARG A 464 37.88 -26.11 29.69
C ARG A 464 38.55 -27.48 29.57
N GLU A 465 38.59 -28.25 30.65
CA GLU A 465 39.17 -29.61 30.63
C GLU A 465 38.42 -30.53 29.64
N GLU A 466 37.10 -30.40 29.56
CA GLU A 466 36.29 -31.11 28.56
C GLU A 466 36.55 -30.57 27.14
N MET A 467 36.56 -29.25 26.97
CA MET A 467 36.75 -28.59 25.67
C MET A 467 38.09 -28.94 25.01
N ILE A 468 39.17 -29.10 25.79
CA ILE A 468 40.51 -29.44 25.28
C ILE A 468 40.54 -30.81 24.59
N LYS A 469 39.65 -31.73 24.94
CA LYS A 469 39.53 -33.06 24.30
C LYS A 469 39.21 -32.97 22.81
N SER A 470 38.63 -31.85 22.36
CA SER A 470 38.35 -31.58 20.93
C SER A 470 39.60 -31.35 20.08
N ARG A 471 40.78 -31.13 20.70
CA ARG A 471 42.06 -30.81 20.04
C ARG A 471 42.07 -29.52 19.22
N LEU A 472 41.10 -28.63 19.42
CA LEU A 472 41.16 -27.27 18.90
C LEU A 472 42.20 -26.44 19.66
N SER A 473 42.71 -25.36 19.04
CA SER A 473 43.70 -24.49 19.70
C SER A 473 43.09 -23.75 20.89
N ASN A 474 43.88 -23.50 21.93
CA ASN A 474 43.42 -22.80 23.14
C ASN A 474 42.81 -21.42 22.85
N ASN A 475 43.33 -20.70 21.84
CA ASN A 475 42.76 -19.42 21.41
C ASN A 475 41.33 -19.59 20.87
N LEU A 476 41.12 -20.62 20.05
CA LEU A 476 39.81 -20.91 19.47
C LEU A 476 38.80 -21.41 20.52
N LEU A 477 39.26 -22.25 21.45
CA LEU A 477 38.45 -22.70 22.59
C LEU A 477 38.05 -21.54 23.50
N GLY A 478 38.96 -20.58 23.75
CA GLY A 478 38.63 -19.35 24.48
C GLY A 478 37.56 -18.52 23.78
N ARG A 479 37.65 -18.37 22.46
CA ARG A 479 36.60 -17.68 21.68
C ARG A 479 35.25 -18.41 21.71
N ILE A 480 35.25 -19.74 21.65
CA ILE A 480 34.02 -20.53 21.75
C ILE A 480 33.39 -20.37 23.13
N PHE A 481 34.18 -20.43 24.19
CA PHE A 481 33.70 -20.23 25.56
C PHE A 481 33.02 -18.86 25.71
N LEU A 482 33.68 -17.79 25.24
CA LEU A 482 33.13 -16.43 25.29
C LEU A 482 31.86 -16.23 24.46
N LEU A 483 31.66 -17.04 23.41
CA LEU A 483 30.41 -17.03 22.63
C LEU A 483 29.30 -17.83 23.30
N ALA A 484 29.64 -18.81 24.15
CA ALA A 484 28.69 -19.70 24.80
C ALA A 484 28.25 -19.23 26.19
N ASP A 485 29.12 -18.53 26.92
CA ASP A 485 28.85 -17.84 28.19
C ASP A 485 28.07 -16.54 27.91
N VAL A 486 26.75 -16.66 27.78
CA VAL A 486 25.88 -15.57 27.30
C VAL A 486 25.60 -14.57 28.41
N ASP A 487 25.41 -15.05 29.64
CA ASP A 487 25.21 -14.20 30.82
C ASP A 487 26.53 -13.63 31.39
N LYS A 488 27.68 -14.11 30.89
CA LYS A 488 29.05 -13.64 31.19
C LYS A 488 29.43 -13.80 32.66
N ASP A 489 28.92 -14.85 33.30
CA ASP A 489 29.21 -15.13 34.71
C ASP A 489 30.45 -16.03 34.90
N GLY A 490 31.09 -16.45 33.80
CA GLY A 490 32.29 -17.29 33.82
C GLY A 490 32.01 -18.77 34.10
N GLN A 491 30.74 -19.15 34.15
CA GLN A 491 30.26 -20.51 34.30
C GLN A 491 29.38 -20.84 33.09
N LEU A 492 29.08 -22.11 32.87
CA LEU A 492 28.16 -22.53 31.82
C LEU A 492 27.00 -23.29 32.46
N ASP A 493 25.78 -22.81 32.24
CA ASP A 493 24.59 -23.61 32.50
C ASP A 493 24.45 -24.75 31.46
N ILE A 494 23.44 -25.61 31.63
CA ILE A 494 23.24 -26.76 30.76
C ILE A 494 22.96 -26.37 29.29
N GLU A 495 22.35 -25.22 29.03
CA GLU A 495 22.08 -24.74 27.67
C GLU A 495 23.32 -24.08 27.04
N GLU A 496 24.07 -23.32 27.82
CA GLU A 496 25.33 -22.70 27.43
C GLU A 496 26.42 -23.74 27.17
N PHE A 497 26.48 -24.79 27.98
CA PHE A 497 27.37 -25.92 27.74
C PHE A 497 26.99 -26.66 26.44
N ALA A 498 25.70 -26.90 26.20
CA ALA A 498 25.24 -27.52 24.96
C ALA A 498 25.57 -26.63 23.74
N LEU A 499 25.46 -25.31 23.86
CA LEU A 499 25.89 -24.36 22.83
C LEU A 499 27.40 -24.42 22.60
N CYS A 500 28.19 -24.45 23.67
CA CYS A 500 29.65 -24.57 23.63
C CYS A 500 30.08 -25.82 22.84
N MET A 501 29.53 -26.98 23.18
CA MET A 501 29.82 -28.25 22.50
C MET A 501 29.35 -28.25 21.04
N TYR A 502 28.24 -27.59 20.75
CA TYR A 502 27.75 -27.42 19.38
C TYR A 502 28.68 -26.53 18.53
N LEU A 503 29.22 -25.44 19.08
CA LEU A 503 30.18 -24.58 18.39
C LEU A 503 31.51 -25.30 18.12
N ILE A 504 31.99 -26.11 19.07
CA ILE A 504 33.14 -27.01 18.87
C ILE A 504 32.89 -27.95 17.69
N ARG A 505 31.71 -28.59 17.67
CA ARG A 505 31.32 -29.49 16.59
C ARG A 505 31.31 -28.80 15.23
N ILE A 506 30.69 -27.62 15.13
CA ILE A 506 30.67 -26.82 13.89
C ILE A 506 32.09 -26.56 13.39
N LYS A 507 33.00 -26.19 14.30
CA LYS A 507 34.39 -25.91 13.94
C LYS A 507 35.14 -27.16 13.47
N LEU A 508 34.90 -28.31 14.10
CA LEU A 508 35.48 -29.60 13.69
C LEU A 508 34.94 -30.08 12.33
N GLU A 509 33.70 -29.71 11.98
CA GLU A 509 33.11 -29.92 10.66
C GLU A 509 33.65 -28.95 9.58
N GLY A 510 34.65 -28.12 9.91
CA GLY A 510 35.33 -27.22 8.98
C GLY A 510 34.59 -25.90 8.71
N LYS A 511 33.54 -25.59 9.46
CA LYS A 511 32.81 -24.32 9.35
C LYS A 511 33.48 -23.24 10.20
N ASP A 512 33.28 -21.98 9.80
CA ASP A 512 33.76 -20.84 10.57
C ASP A 512 32.83 -20.47 11.71
N LEU A 513 33.42 -19.96 12.79
CA LEU A 513 32.68 -19.48 13.95
C LEU A 513 32.23 -18.05 13.70
N PRO A 514 31.02 -17.69 14.14
CA PRO A 514 30.54 -16.32 14.00
C PRO A 514 31.39 -15.37 14.87
N GLU A 515 31.44 -14.08 14.49
CA GLU A 515 32.14 -13.05 15.28
C GLU A 515 31.36 -12.68 16.54
N THR A 516 30.03 -12.69 16.46
CA THR A 516 29.09 -12.51 17.56
C THR A 516 28.06 -13.62 17.54
N LEU A 517 27.52 -14.02 18.71
CA LEU A 517 26.54 -15.10 18.76
C LEU A 517 25.23 -14.68 18.05
N PRO A 518 24.84 -15.33 16.94
CA PRO A 518 23.59 -15.03 16.25
C PRO A 518 22.38 -15.37 17.14
N TYR A 519 21.28 -14.63 17.00
CA TYR A 519 20.07 -14.81 17.80
C TYR A 519 19.53 -16.25 17.78
N GLU A 520 19.66 -16.95 16.64
CA GLU A 520 19.19 -18.32 16.49
C GLU A 520 19.97 -19.33 17.35
N LEU A 521 21.21 -19.00 17.74
CA LEU A 521 22.06 -19.82 18.59
C LEU A 521 21.93 -19.48 20.08
N ILE A 522 21.31 -18.35 20.44
CA ILE A 522 21.06 -17.99 21.85
C ILE A 522 20.15 -19.05 22.49
N PRO A 523 20.53 -19.58 23.67
CA PRO A 523 19.69 -20.47 24.47
C PRO A 523 18.26 -19.93 24.62
N PRO A 524 17.21 -20.74 24.38
CA PRO A 524 15.82 -20.28 24.44
C PRO A 524 15.45 -19.60 25.75
N SER A 525 15.97 -20.10 26.88
CA SER A 525 15.72 -19.56 28.22
C SER A 525 16.29 -18.14 28.42
N GLN A 526 17.32 -17.76 27.66
CA GLN A 526 18.04 -16.49 27.80
C GLN A 526 17.63 -15.45 26.74
N ARG A 527 16.71 -15.79 25.83
CA ARG A 527 16.22 -14.89 24.75
C ARG A 527 15.38 -13.72 25.25
N SER A 528 14.75 -13.83 26.43
CA SER A 528 13.95 -12.74 27.03
C SER A 528 14.83 -11.61 27.57
N ALA A 529 15.93 -11.95 28.25
CA ALA A 529 16.91 -10.96 28.71
C ALA A 529 17.58 -10.21 27.54
N PHE A 530 17.70 -10.86 26.38
CA PHE A 530 18.18 -10.25 25.14
C PHE A 530 17.16 -9.29 24.49
N LYS A 531 15.86 -9.43 24.76
CA LYS A 531 14.83 -8.48 24.27
C LYS A 531 14.83 -7.17 25.06
N ASP A 532 15.05 -7.23 26.37
CA ASP A 532 15.06 -6.05 27.26
C ASP A 532 16.28 -5.12 27.03
N LEU A 533 17.25 -5.56 26.23
CA LEU A 533 18.41 -4.74 25.78
C LEU A 533 18.14 -3.96 24.48
N PHE A 534 17.05 -4.27 23.77
CA PHE A 534 16.70 -3.69 22.47
C PHE A 534 15.23 -3.21 22.36
N GLU A 535 14.48 -3.24 23.46
CA GLU A 535 13.28 -2.42 23.70
C GLU A 535 13.63 -1.26 24.65
#